data_AF-A0A8J7LGE4-F1
#
_entry.id   AF-A0A8J7LGE4-F1
#
_cell.length_a   1.000
_cell.length_b   1.000
_cell.length_c   1.000
_cell.angle_alpha   90.00
_cell.angle_beta   90.00
_cell.angle_gamma   90.00
#
_symmetry.space_group_name_H-M   'P 1'
#
loop_
_entity.id
_entity.type
_entity.pdbx_description
1 polymer ?
#
loop_
_entity_poly.entity_id
_entity_poly.type
_entity_poly.pdbx_seq_one_letter_code
_entity_poly.pdbx_strand_id
1 'polypeptide(L)'
;MTLPSQPHCSTSIPQSDRYLSQSLSIYILYLDAFALGMGTVGNGSTSMGGLLRSQDVATQANIALLSAADNDDYSFIDQNFQPESLQTWGKRGAIINVEMRRYRESVLEGLSADGYTVIDADDSDPDETKEVVKEVKAASKELYSQECQGVSESEDVSDAELKKLQEKRVKTKEERYQQRKAELSRRYEIEVTPHLVEKDDEGWYPQLRLHYYLTLGREFLTNRDSRRAKAQAEAGEKSIWKPDFNKGQMLSSVLLLEKLNLLQLLTSGERLRGSDEKMQELKRAALENRYLIKTCLNVTVSEQLTPIAFPLRVAAGIAQKLLDKIDLRLSYVGRLGPRGKRESVYQFMAPDDGQNVIFQKWLNRELVSVTSNIDLTTPIADTTAPTFHNHNSVSVTNNIDIQTQDVDTHNIPQTLNEAVGGWKGLRLKLRQGLESAGSFYTELISRVGEAVGIADGEPIWNAYLGQWQVWVNFADGCRSVGCVGKVVV
;
A
#
# COMPACT_ATOMS: atom_id res chain seq x y z
N MET A 1 5.89 -42.12 -86.16
CA MET A 1 4.57 -41.72 -86.67
C MET A 1 3.73 -41.43 -85.43
N THR A 2 3.47 -40.21 -84.98
CA THR A 2 3.28 -38.91 -85.65
C THR A 2 3.63 -37.82 -84.61
N LEU A 3 4.38 -36.80 -85.02
CA LEU A 3 4.48 -35.46 -84.40
C LEU A 3 3.85 -34.47 -85.42
N PRO A 4 3.56 -33.19 -85.12
CA PRO A 4 3.76 -32.39 -83.89
C PRO A 4 2.51 -31.53 -83.49
N SER A 5 2.50 -30.87 -82.33
CA SER A 5 2.71 -29.41 -82.29
C SER A 5 3.28 -28.92 -80.94
N GLN A 6 4.39 -28.18 -81.03
CA GLN A 6 4.96 -27.31 -79.98
C GLN A 6 4.32 -25.89 -80.05
N PRO A 7 4.79 -24.81 -79.35
CA PRO A 7 5.78 -24.63 -78.24
C PRO A 7 5.21 -23.70 -77.11
N HIS A 8 5.77 -23.44 -75.92
CA HIS A 8 6.94 -22.62 -75.50
C HIS A 8 6.92 -22.56 -73.94
N CYS A 9 8.01 -22.81 -73.20
CA CYS A 9 9.07 -21.90 -72.71
C CYS A 9 8.82 -21.15 -71.37
N SER A 10 9.49 -21.66 -70.30
CA SER A 10 10.33 -20.94 -69.30
C SER A 10 9.79 -19.97 -68.21
N THR A 11 9.89 -20.44 -66.96
CA THR A 11 10.36 -19.81 -65.67
C THR A 11 10.37 -18.28 -65.45
N SER A 12 9.68 -17.78 -64.38
CA SER A 12 10.26 -17.42 -63.05
C SER A 12 9.31 -16.59 -62.11
N ILE A 13 9.05 -17.07 -60.87
CA ILE A 13 8.98 -16.42 -59.49
C ILE A 13 8.04 -15.18 -59.27
N PRO A 14 7.35 -14.90 -58.11
CA PRO A 14 7.65 -15.25 -56.70
C PRO A 14 6.52 -15.70 -55.73
N GLN A 15 7.01 -16.11 -54.55
CA GLN A 15 6.37 -16.17 -53.24
C GLN A 15 5.84 -14.81 -52.74
N SER A 16 4.56 -14.74 -52.41
CA SER A 16 3.99 -13.99 -51.28
C SER A 16 2.54 -14.45 -51.10
N ASP A 17 2.02 -14.37 -49.89
CA ASP A 17 0.61 -14.62 -49.51
C ASP A 17 0.21 -16.08 -49.27
N ARG A 18 0.58 -16.60 -48.09
CA ARG A 18 -0.32 -17.47 -47.33
C ARG A 18 -0.35 -17.08 -45.84
N TYR A 19 -1.37 -16.29 -45.53
CA TYR A 19 -2.21 -16.33 -44.33
C TYR A 19 -1.52 -16.44 -42.96
N LEU A 20 -1.44 -15.28 -42.32
CA LEU A 20 -1.50 -15.07 -40.87
C LEU A 20 -2.63 -15.91 -40.24
N SER A 21 -2.28 -17.07 -39.70
CA SER A 21 -3.07 -17.72 -38.66
C SER A 21 -2.65 -17.10 -37.33
N GLN A 22 -3.34 -16.04 -36.91
CA GLN A 22 -3.26 -15.55 -35.54
C GLN A 22 -3.78 -16.67 -34.62
N SER A 23 -2.85 -17.36 -33.95
CA SER A 23 -3.16 -18.22 -32.81
C SER A 23 -3.71 -17.33 -31.71
N LEU A 24 -5.04 -17.34 -31.53
CA LEU A 24 -5.68 -16.81 -30.33
C LEU A 24 -5.29 -17.73 -29.16
N SER A 25 -4.20 -17.38 -28.47
CA SER A 25 -3.80 -18.02 -27.22
C SER A 25 -4.90 -17.76 -26.18
N ILE A 26 -5.54 -18.84 -25.73
CA ILE A 26 -6.46 -18.81 -24.58
C ILE A 26 -5.58 -18.81 -23.33
N TYR A 27 -5.68 -17.75 -22.54
CA TYR A 27 -4.94 -17.60 -21.29
C TYR A 27 -5.80 -18.02 -20.10
N ILE A 28 -5.35 -19.04 -19.37
CA ILE A 28 -6.01 -19.52 -18.15
C ILE A 28 -5.29 -18.91 -16.96
N LEU A 29 -5.97 -18.04 -16.22
CA LEU A 29 -5.46 -17.39 -15.01
C LEU A 29 -5.95 -18.15 -13.78
N TYR A 30 -5.05 -18.80 -13.06
CA TYR A 30 -5.34 -19.40 -11.75
C TYR A 30 -5.23 -18.33 -10.65
N LEU A 31 -6.35 -18.03 -9.99
CA LEU A 31 -6.43 -17.05 -8.92
C LEU A 31 -6.89 -17.68 -7.61
N ASP A 32 -5.97 -17.81 -6.66
CA ASP A 32 -6.31 -18.04 -5.25
C ASP A 32 -6.50 -16.67 -4.57
N ALA A 33 -7.66 -16.05 -4.80
CA ALA A 33 -7.98 -14.78 -4.17
C ALA A 33 -8.39 -15.01 -2.71
N PHE A 34 -7.56 -14.54 -1.78
CA PHE A 34 -7.91 -14.52 -0.35
C PHE A 34 -9.25 -13.80 -0.15
N ALA A 35 -10.04 -14.26 0.84
CA ALA A 35 -11.33 -13.64 1.16
C ALA A 35 -11.20 -12.16 1.58
N LEU A 36 -10.01 -11.74 2.03
CA LEU A 36 -9.68 -10.38 2.46
C LEU A 36 -8.43 -9.89 1.72
N GLY A 37 -8.42 -8.61 1.36
CA GLY A 37 -7.34 -7.96 0.62
C GLY A 37 -6.16 -7.54 1.50
N MET A 38 -5.08 -7.08 0.84
CA MET A 38 -3.74 -6.91 1.43
C MET A 38 -3.56 -5.69 2.34
N GLY A 39 -4.60 -4.88 2.59
CA GLY A 39 -4.49 -3.73 3.47
C GLY A 39 -5.76 -2.89 3.57
N THR A 40 -5.73 -1.88 4.44
CA THR A 40 -6.83 -0.94 4.62
C THR A 40 -6.29 0.48 4.83
N VAL A 41 -7.05 1.49 4.38
CA VAL A 41 -6.74 2.90 4.62
C VAL A 41 -7.16 3.31 6.03
N GLY A 42 -6.28 4.06 6.72
CA GLY A 42 -6.51 4.55 8.08
C GLY A 42 -6.79 3.42 9.06
N ASN A 43 -7.86 3.54 9.83
CA ASN A 43 -8.29 2.51 10.78
C ASN A 43 -9.16 1.40 10.14
N GLY A 44 -9.24 1.32 8.82
CA GLY A 44 -10.04 0.29 8.12
C GLY A 44 -11.56 0.46 8.22
N SER A 45 -12.05 1.66 8.58
CA SER A 45 -13.47 2.00 8.53
C SER A 45 -13.98 2.02 7.09
N THR A 46 -15.14 1.41 6.85
CA THR A 46 -15.85 1.43 5.56
C THR A 46 -16.80 2.63 5.42
N SER A 47 -16.76 3.56 6.37
CA SER A 47 -17.48 4.82 6.29
C SER A 47 -16.53 6.00 6.34
N MET A 48 -16.82 7.02 5.52
CA MET A 48 -16.08 8.29 5.50
C MET A 48 -16.02 8.92 6.90
N GLY A 49 -17.17 9.02 7.59
CA GLY A 49 -17.22 9.60 8.93
C GLY A 49 -16.37 8.85 9.96
N GLY A 50 -16.28 7.51 9.85
CA GLY A 50 -15.42 6.70 10.72
C GLY A 50 -13.93 6.94 10.47
N LEU A 51 -13.52 7.15 9.21
CA LEU A 51 -12.14 7.49 8.86
C LEU A 51 -11.78 8.91 9.32
N LEU A 52 -12.60 9.90 8.98
CA LEU A 52 -12.36 11.31 9.35
C LEU A 52 -12.26 11.48 10.87
N ARG A 53 -13.24 10.96 11.61
CA ARG A 53 -13.24 11.00 13.08
C ARG A 53 -12.01 10.33 13.68
N SER A 54 -11.51 9.24 13.08
CA SER A 54 -10.29 8.58 13.58
C SER A 54 -9.06 9.45 13.41
N GLN A 55 -8.96 10.20 12.30
CA GLN A 55 -7.86 11.13 12.08
C GLN A 55 -7.95 12.32 13.02
N ASP A 56 -9.14 12.87 13.23
CA ASP A 56 -9.35 13.98 14.18
C ASP A 56 -8.96 13.58 15.61
N VAL A 57 -9.44 12.42 16.08
CA VAL A 57 -9.12 11.91 17.42
C VAL A 57 -7.61 11.67 17.57
N ALA A 58 -6.97 11.07 16.57
CA ALA A 58 -5.52 10.84 16.59
C ALA A 58 -4.73 12.15 16.61
N THR A 59 -5.12 13.14 15.80
CA THR A 59 -4.44 14.45 15.75
C THR A 59 -4.59 15.19 17.07
N GLN A 60 -5.79 15.24 17.64
CA GLN A 60 -6.05 15.85 18.94
C GLN A 60 -5.24 15.17 20.06
N ALA A 61 -5.21 13.83 20.07
CA ALA A 61 -4.44 13.08 21.06
C ALA A 61 -2.94 13.38 20.93
N ASN A 62 -2.39 13.38 19.72
CA ASN A 62 -0.99 13.67 19.48
C ASN A 62 -0.62 15.10 19.91
N ILE A 63 -1.43 16.11 19.55
CA ILE A 63 -1.22 17.50 19.98
C ILE A 63 -1.26 17.61 21.51
N ALA A 64 -2.28 17.06 22.16
CA ALA A 64 -2.41 17.14 23.62
C ALA A 64 -1.26 16.45 24.36
N LEU A 65 -0.84 15.27 23.86
CA LEU A 65 0.28 14.52 24.44
C LEU A 65 1.61 15.23 24.24
N LEU A 66 1.84 15.82 23.06
CA LEU A 66 3.05 16.59 22.81
C LEU A 66 3.09 17.86 23.64
N SER A 67 1.98 18.60 23.74
CA SER A 67 1.95 19.79 24.59
C SER A 67 2.27 19.47 26.05
N ALA A 68 1.74 18.35 26.56
CA ALA A 68 2.01 17.90 27.92
C ALA A 68 3.44 17.39 28.11
N ALA A 69 4.00 16.65 27.14
CA ALA A 69 5.29 16.00 27.27
C ALA A 69 6.48 16.94 26.96
N ASP A 70 6.32 17.85 26.00
CA ASP A 70 7.34 18.82 25.59
C ASP A 70 7.24 20.14 26.40
N ASN A 71 6.20 20.29 27.23
CA ASN A 71 5.91 21.51 27.98
C ASN A 71 5.87 22.76 27.07
N ASP A 72 5.24 22.61 25.91
CA ASP A 72 5.11 23.63 24.86
C ASP A 72 3.66 23.65 24.35
N ASP A 73 3.21 24.74 23.75
CA ASP A 73 1.84 24.82 23.25
C ASP A 73 1.79 24.47 21.76
N TYR A 74 1.23 23.31 21.42
CA TYR A 74 0.99 22.88 20.03
C TYR A 74 -0.38 23.32 19.48
N SER A 75 -1.14 24.15 20.20
CA SER A 75 -2.44 24.64 19.74
C SER A 75 -2.36 25.55 18.50
N PHE A 76 -1.16 26.06 18.17
CA PHE A 76 -0.91 26.85 16.96
C PHE A 76 -1.09 26.06 15.65
N ILE A 77 -1.12 24.72 15.73
CA ILE A 77 -1.26 23.85 14.56
C ILE A 77 -2.69 23.95 14.01
N ASP A 78 -2.83 24.43 12.78
CA ASP A 78 -4.09 24.45 12.05
C ASP A 78 -4.46 23.03 11.59
N GLN A 79 -5.57 22.54 12.16
CA GLN A 79 -6.14 21.23 11.90
C GLN A 79 -7.18 21.24 10.76
N ASN A 80 -7.52 22.41 10.20
CA ASN A 80 -8.54 22.56 9.15
C ASN A 80 -7.94 22.73 7.76
N PHE A 81 -6.69 22.31 7.56
CA PHE A 81 -6.04 22.35 6.27
C PHE A 81 -6.74 21.44 5.24
N GLN A 82 -7.14 22.02 4.11
CA GLN A 82 -7.75 21.33 2.95
C GLN A 82 -8.87 20.34 3.30
N PRO A 83 -10.01 20.81 3.85
CA PRO A 83 -11.08 19.94 4.29
C PRO A 83 -11.74 19.16 3.14
N GLU A 84 -11.79 19.72 1.92
CA GLU A 84 -12.31 19.05 0.72
C GLU A 84 -11.43 17.88 0.29
N SER A 85 -10.10 18.08 0.32
CA SER A 85 -9.12 17.01 0.08
C SER A 85 -9.29 15.92 1.13
N LEU A 86 -9.47 16.30 2.41
CA LEU A 86 -9.59 15.34 3.51
C LEU A 86 -10.87 14.52 3.41
N GLN A 87 -11.99 15.14 3.01
CA GLN A 87 -13.22 14.44 2.68
C GLN A 87 -13.04 13.47 1.51
N THR A 88 -12.32 13.89 0.47
CA THR A 88 -12.04 13.03 -0.70
C THR A 88 -11.20 11.82 -0.31
N TRP A 89 -10.15 12.03 0.49
CA TRP A 89 -9.37 10.95 1.10
C TRP A 89 -10.27 10.00 1.91
N GLY A 90 -11.17 10.53 2.74
CA GLY A 90 -12.10 9.74 3.54
C GLY A 90 -13.09 8.92 2.68
N LYS A 91 -13.62 9.50 1.60
CA LYS A 91 -14.53 8.80 0.66
C LYS A 91 -13.81 7.67 -0.05
N ARG A 92 -12.64 7.95 -0.64
CA ARG A 92 -11.85 6.94 -1.37
C ARG A 92 -11.33 5.85 -0.44
N GLY A 93 -10.83 6.21 0.74
CA GLY A 93 -10.41 5.25 1.74
C GLY A 93 -11.55 4.32 2.19
N ALA A 94 -12.77 4.84 2.33
CA ALA A 94 -13.93 4.01 2.69
C ALA A 94 -14.28 3.01 1.59
N ILE A 95 -14.22 3.41 0.31
CA ILE A 95 -14.43 2.53 -0.84
C ILE A 95 -13.38 1.42 -0.87
N ILE A 96 -12.09 1.79 -0.80
CA ILE A 96 -10.99 0.82 -0.75
C ILE A 96 -11.19 -0.17 0.40
N ASN A 97 -11.59 0.31 1.58
CA ASN A 97 -11.83 -0.58 2.73
C ASN A 97 -13.02 -1.53 2.53
N VAL A 98 -14.04 -1.16 1.74
CA VAL A 98 -15.14 -2.06 1.37
C VAL A 98 -14.65 -3.12 0.40
N GLU A 99 -13.95 -2.71 -0.66
CA GLU A 99 -13.37 -3.59 -1.68
C GLU A 99 -12.42 -4.60 -1.03
N MET A 100 -11.55 -4.16 -0.12
CA MET A 100 -10.61 -5.06 0.58
C MET A 100 -11.31 -6.04 1.52
N ARG A 101 -12.51 -5.73 2.03
CA ARG A 101 -13.33 -6.71 2.80
C ARG A 101 -14.03 -7.73 1.91
N ARG A 102 -14.20 -7.40 0.63
CA ARG A 102 -14.83 -8.23 -0.39
C ARG A 102 -13.85 -8.46 -1.53
N TYR A 103 -12.59 -8.71 -1.18
CA TYR A 103 -11.49 -8.64 -2.14
C TYR A 103 -11.69 -9.64 -3.27
N ARG A 104 -11.96 -10.91 -2.92
CA ARG A 104 -12.27 -11.95 -3.90
C ARG A 104 -13.44 -11.56 -4.81
N GLU A 105 -14.56 -11.12 -4.25
CA GLU A 105 -15.73 -10.70 -5.04
C GLU A 105 -15.38 -9.56 -5.99
N SER A 106 -14.70 -8.53 -5.48
CA SER A 106 -14.28 -7.34 -6.25
C SER A 106 -13.35 -7.72 -7.41
N VAL A 107 -12.40 -8.64 -7.17
CA VAL A 107 -11.46 -9.11 -8.20
C VAL A 107 -12.19 -9.92 -9.27
N LEU A 108 -13.06 -10.86 -8.88
CA LEU A 108 -13.81 -11.69 -9.82
C LEU A 108 -14.78 -10.86 -10.67
N GLU A 109 -15.45 -9.87 -10.06
CA GLU A 109 -16.32 -8.94 -10.77
C GLU A 109 -15.53 -8.07 -11.76
N GLY A 110 -14.37 -7.55 -11.35
CA GLY A 110 -13.48 -6.78 -12.24
C GLY A 110 -13.01 -7.59 -13.44
N LEU A 111 -12.57 -8.83 -13.23
CA LEU A 111 -12.17 -9.74 -14.31
C LEU A 111 -13.33 -10.05 -15.26
N SER A 112 -14.52 -10.28 -14.71
CA SER A 112 -15.71 -10.51 -15.54
C SER A 112 -16.06 -9.28 -16.37
N ALA A 113 -15.94 -8.08 -15.80
CA ALA A 113 -16.17 -6.82 -16.49
C ALA A 113 -15.14 -6.54 -17.60
N ASP A 114 -13.89 -6.98 -17.39
CA ASP A 114 -12.81 -6.91 -18.38
C ASP A 114 -12.93 -7.98 -19.49
N GLY A 115 -13.95 -8.85 -19.41
CA GLY A 115 -14.28 -9.85 -20.44
C GLY A 115 -13.66 -11.23 -20.22
N TYR A 116 -13.03 -11.47 -19.06
CA TYR A 116 -12.52 -12.80 -18.71
C TYR A 116 -13.67 -13.75 -18.35
N THR A 117 -13.56 -15.02 -18.75
CA THR A 117 -14.46 -16.08 -18.29
C THR A 117 -13.92 -16.65 -16.98
N VAL A 118 -14.65 -16.44 -15.89
CA VAL A 118 -14.32 -17.01 -14.58
C VAL A 118 -14.86 -18.44 -14.51
N ILE A 119 -13.97 -19.41 -14.36
CA ILE A 119 -14.30 -20.84 -14.20
C ILE A 119 -14.01 -21.21 -12.75
N ASP A 120 -14.93 -21.91 -12.08
CA ASP A 120 -14.70 -22.36 -10.71
C ASP A 120 -13.75 -23.56 -10.69
N ALA A 121 -12.86 -23.61 -9.70
CA ALA A 121 -11.82 -24.63 -9.63
C ALA A 121 -12.37 -26.04 -9.30
N ASP A 122 -13.61 -26.12 -8.81
CA ASP A 122 -14.32 -27.39 -8.56
C ASP A 122 -14.54 -28.20 -9.85
N ASP A 123 -14.38 -27.59 -11.04
CA ASP A 123 -14.46 -28.25 -12.35
C ASP A 123 -13.09 -28.76 -12.86
N SER A 124 -12.02 -28.65 -12.07
CA SER A 124 -10.65 -29.03 -12.43
C SER A 124 -10.09 -30.18 -11.59
N ASP A 125 -9.10 -30.93 -12.12
CA ASP A 125 -8.45 -32.00 -11.36
C ASP A 125 -7.70 -31.41 -10.14
N PRO A 126 -8.05 -31.80 -8.90
CA PRO A 126 -7.46 -31.25 -7.69
C PRO A 126 -5.98 -31.60 -7.51
N ASP A 127 -5.44 -32.61 -8.20
CA ASP A 127 -4.03 -32.97 -8.10
C ASP A 127 -3.18 -32.18 -9.11
N GLU A 128 -3.65 -31.97 -10.34
CA GLU A 128 -2.99 -31.07 -11.31
C GLU A 128 -2.91 -29.63 -10.79
N THR A 129 -3.98 -29.15 -10.15
CA THR A 129 -4.03 -27.80 -9.56
C THR A 129 -3.01 -27.63 -8.42
N LYS A 130 -2.78 -28.67 -7.61
CA LYS A 130 -1.79 -28.61 -6.51
C LYS A 130 -0.36 -28.56 -7.00
N GLU A 131 -0.04 -29.30 -8.07
CA GLU A 131 1.31 -29.32 -8.63
C GLU A 131 1.68 -27.96 -9.24
N VAL A 132 0.79 -27.39 -10.06
CA VAL A 132 0.98 -26.04 -10.63
C VAL A 132 1.16 -24.99 -9.53
N VAL A 133 0.32 -25.00 -8.49
CA VAL A 133 0.45 -24.06 -7.36
C VAL A 133 1.79 -24.22 -6.64
N LYS A 134 2.29 -25.45 -6.51
CA LYS A 134 3.59 -25.71 -5.88
C LYS A 134 4.74 -25.19 -6.72
N GLU A 135 4.70 -25.39 -8.03
CA GLU A 135 5.72 -24.90 -8.97
C GLU A 135 5.76 -23.37 -9.01
N VAL A 136 4.58 -22.72 -9.13
CA VAL A 136 4.48 -21.25 -9.11
C VAL A 136 5.01 -20.67 -7.80
N LYS A 137 4.68 -21.28 -6.66
CA LYS A 137 5.23 -20.86 -5.35
C LYS A 137 6.74 -21.03 -5.27
N ALA A 138 7.28 -22.12 -5.81
CA ALA A 138 8.73 -22.35 -5.83
C ALA A 138 9.44 -21.33 -6.72
N ALA A 139 8.94 -21.10 -7.94
CA ALA A 139 9.49 -20.10 -8.86
C ALA A 139 9.40 -18.68 -8.27
N SER A 140 8.27 -18.33 -7.65
CA SER A 140 8.10 -17.03 -6.98
C SER A 140 9.10 -16.84 -5.84
N LYS A 141 9.31 -17.87 -5.01
CA LYS A 141 10.29 -17.81 -3.92
C LYS A 141 11.71 -17.67 -4.44
N GLU A 142 12.06 -18.41 -5.50
CA GLU A 142 13.39 -18.34 -6.12
C GLU A 142 13.64 -16.94 -6.71
N LEU A 143 12.70 -16.40 -7.48
CA LEU A 143 12.79 -15.05 -8.02
C LEU A 143 12.95 -14.01 -6.91
N TYR A 144 12.16 -14.12 -5.84
CA TYR A 144 12.26 -13.19 -4.72
C TYR A 144 13.62 -13.31 -4.00
N SER A 145 14.12 -14.52 -3.78
CA SER A 145 15.43 -14.74 -3.17
C SER A 145 16.55 -14.11 -4.01
N GLN A 146 16.49 -14.23 -5.33
CA GLN A 146 17.43 -13.57 -6.24
C GLN A 146 17.33 -12.04 -6.19
N GLU A 147 16.12 -11.48 -6.03
CA GLU A 147 15.94 -10.05 -5.82
C GLU A 147 16.59 -9.57 -4.50
N CYS A 148 16.37 -10.30 -3.40
CA CYS A 148 16.99 -9.99 -2.10
C CYS A 148 18.52 -10.10 -2.16
N GLN A 149 19.03 -11.12 -2.86
CA GLN A 149 20.46 -11.31 -3.07
C GLN A 149 21.05 -10.15 -3.88
N GLY A 150 20.41 -9.78 -5.00
CA GLY A 150 20.83 -8.67 -5.85
C GLY A 150 20.88 -7.34 -5.11
N VAL A 151 19.95 -7.09 -4.18
CA VAL A 151 20.01 -5.92 -3.27
C VAL A 151 21.20 -6.02 -2.33
N SER A 152 21.42 -7.16 -1.66
CA SER A 152 22.51 -7.29 -0.69
C SER A 152 23.91 -7.19 -1.32
N GLU A 153 24.08 -7.69 -2.53
CA GLU A 153 25.36 -7.75 -3.25
C GLU A 153 25.66 -6.47 -4.06
N SER A 154 24.70 -5.55 -4.19
CA SER A 154 24.91 -4.31 -4.94
C SER A 154 26.01 -3.45 -4.32
N GLU A 155 26.61 -2.58 -5.12
CA GLU A 155 27.62 -1.65 -4.63
C GLU A 155 27.04 -0.65 -3.62
N ASP A 156 27.86 -0.26 -2.64
CA ASP A 156 27.51 0.80 -1.72
C ASP A 156 27.61 2.15 -2.43
N VAL A 157 26.57 2.98 -2.27
CA VAL A 157 26.54 4.33 -2.83
C VAL A 157 26.66 5.38 -1.72
N SER A 158 27.28 6.51 -2.06
CA SER A 158 27.37 7.68 -1.18
C SER A 158 26.00 8.36 -1.00
N ASP A 159 25.88 9.26 -0.02
CA ASP A 159 24.62 9.97 0.22
C ASP A 159 24.23 10.90 -0.93
N ALA A 160 25.23 11.49 -1.61
CA ALA A 160 24.99 12.31 -2.80
C ALA A 160 24.47 11.48 -3.98
N GLU A 161 24.99 10.26 -4.16
CA GLU A 161 24.52 9.32 -5.18
C GLU A 161 23.14 8.77 -4.84
N LEU A 162 22.88 8.43 -3.57
CA LEU A 162 21.56 8.02 -3.11
C LEU A 162 20.51 9.08 -3.41
N LYS A 163 20.82 10.36 -3.14
CA LYS A 163 19.92 11.47 -3.48
C LYS A 163 19.66 11.57 -4.98
N LYS A 164 20.71 11.48 -5.81
CA LYS A 164 20.57 11.45 -7.28
C LYS A 164 19.71 10.28 -7.74
N LEU A 165 19.91 9.09 -7.16
CA LEU A 165 19.08 7.93 -7.44
C LEU A 165 17.63 8.23 -7.07
N GLN A 166 17.34 8.70 -5.86
CA GLN A 166 15.97 9.00 -5.43
C GLN A 166 15.26 9.99 -6.37
N GLU A 167 15.95 11.02 -6.85
CA GLU A 167 15.43 12.01 -7.80
C GLU A 167 15.28 11.46 -9.24
N LYS A 168 15.99 10.38 -9.58
CA LYS A 168 15.94 9.78 -10.91
C LYS A 168 14.58 9.14 -11.20
N ARG A 169 13.90 9.64 -12.24
CA ARG A 169 12.56 9.19 -12.67
C ARG A 169 12.52 7.74 -13.16
N VAL A 170 13.53 7.31 -13.92
CA VAL A 170 13.61 5.94 -14.48
C VAL A 170 14.92 5.31 -14.00
N LYS A 171 14.83 4.12 -13.40
CA LYS A 171 15.97 3.42 -12.81
C LYS A 171 16.17 2.06 -13.47
N THR A 172 17.43 1.67 -13.67
CA THR A 172 17.75 0.27 -14.02
C THR A 172 17.48 -0.65 -12.82
N LYS A 173 17.62 -1.97 -13.02
CA LYS A 173 17.44 -2.94 -11.94
C LYS A 173 18.55 -2.79 -10.89
N GLU A 174 19.77 -2.59 -11.34
CA GLU A 174 20.97 -2.40 -10.53
C GLU A 174 20.88 -1.09 -9.72
N GLU A 175 20.41 0.00 -10.34
CA GLU A 175 20.19 1.27 -9.64
C GLU A 175 19.13 1.16 -8.54
N ARG A 176 18.08 0.34 -8.76
CA ARG A 176 17.08 0.05 -7.73
C ARG A 176 17.69 -0.74 -6.57
N TYR A 177 18.55 -1.70 -6.86
CA TYR A 177 19.27 -2.46 -5.84
C TYR A 177 20.21 -1.58 -5.02
N GLN A 178 21.02 -0.75 -5.68
CA GLN A 178 21.90 0.22 -5.02
C GLN A 178 21.12 1.17 -4.12
N GLN A 179 20.01 1.75 -4.62
CA GLN A 179 19.15 2.61 -3.81
C GLN A 179 18.62 1.84 -2.59
N ARG A 180 18.09 0.63 -2.80
CA ARG A 180 17.48 -0.18 -1.73
C ARG A 180 18.51 -0.57 -0.67
N LYS A 181 19.69 -1.05 -1.07
CA LYS A 181 20.79 -1.38 -0.16
C LYS A 181 21.21 -0.17 0.66
N ALA A 182 21.37 0.98 0.00
CA ALA A 182 21.77 2.20 0.67
C ALA A 182 20.74 2.64 1.72
N GLU A 183 19.45 2.62 1.38
CA GLU A 183 18.35 2.93 2.31
C GLU A 183 18.33 1.99 3.51
N LEU A 184 18.47 0.68 3.30
CA LEU A 184 18.50 -0.31 4.37
C LEU A 184 19.72 -0.14 5.28
N SER A 185 20.90 0.07 4.71
CA SER A 185 22.14 0.30 5.45
C SER A 185 22.01 1.51 6.40
N ARG A 186 21.43 2.62 5.93
CA ARG A 186 21.24 3.84 6.72
C ARG A 186 20.13 3.72 7.76
N ARG A 187 19.11 2.92 7.45
CA ARG A 187 17.97 2.68 8.33
C ARG A 187 18.35 1.80 9.52
N TYR A 188 19.04 0.68 9.26
CA TYR A 188 19.35 -0.33 10.27
C TYR A 188 20.78 -0.21 10.85
N GLU A 189 21.68 0.52 10.19
CA GLU A 189 23.07 0.74 10.63
C GLU A 189 23.87 -0.55 10.85
N ILE A 190 23.52 -1.58 10.08
CA ILE A 190 24.16 -2.90 10.01
C ILE A 190 24.37 -3.27 8.54
N GLU A 191 25.12 -4.34 8.32
CA GLU A 191 25.32 -4.92 6.99
C GLU A 191 23.99 -5.39 6.39
N VAL A 192 23.77 -5.08 5.11
CA VAL A 192 22.58 -5.48 4.39
C VAL A 192 22.75 -6.89 3.86
N THR A 193 22.07 -7.83 4.50
CA THR A 193 22.01 -9.24 4.08
C THR A 193 20.69 -9.52 3.35
N PRO A 194 20.59 -10.59 2.53
CA PRO A 194 19.31 -10.98 1.92
C PRO A 194 18.18 -11.12 2.96
N HIS A 195 18.50 -11.73 4.10
CA HIS A 195 17.57 -11.89 5.23
C HIS A 195 17.07 -10.55 5.79
N LEU A 196 17.91 -9.51 5.83
CA LEU A 196 17.49 -8.16 6.25
C LEU A 196 16.51 -7.55 5.24
N VAL A 197 16.74 -7.76 3.93
CA VAL A 197 15.84 -7.29 2.87
C VAL A 197 14.47 -7.93 3.03
N GLU A 198 14.44 -9.25 3.20
CA GLU A 198 13.20 -10.01 3.43
C GLU A 198 12.41 -9.48 4.63
N LYS A 199 13.09 -9.31 5.78
CA LYS A 199 12.47 -8.75 6.97
C LYS A 199 11.94 -7.33 6.78
N ASP A 200 12.69 -6.43 6.13
CA ASP A 200 12.21 -5.06 5.91
C ASP A 200 10.96 -5.04 5.02
N ASP A 201 10.90 -5.89 3.99
CA ASP A 201 9.74 -6.04 3.11
C ASP A 201 8.51 -6.58 3.86
N GLU A 202 8.71 -7.43 4.87
CA GLU A 202 7.67 -7.91 5.79
C GLU A 202 7.21 -6.85 6.83
N GLY A 203 7.82 -5.67 6.83
CA GLY A 203 7.44 -4.56 7.71
C GLY A 203 8.17 -4.55 9.06
N TRP A 204 9.38 -5.10 9.12
CA TRP A 204 10.17 -5.17 10.36
C TRP A 204 10.56 -3.80 10.92
N TYR A 205 10.93 -2.84 10.06
CA TYR A 205 11.36 -1.51 10.51
C TYR A 205 10.37 -0.79 11.43
N PRO A 206 9.09 -0.60 11.07
CA PRO A 206 8.14 0.06 11.96
C PRO A 206 7.90 -0.72 13.27
N GLN A 207 8.03 -2.05 13.27
CA GLN A 207 7.93 -2.85 14.50
C GLN A 207 9.12 -2.58 15.43
N LEU A 208 10.35 -2.65 14.88
CA LEU A 208 11.57 -2.36 15.64
C LEU A 208 11.59 -0.93 16.16
N ARG A 209 11.16 0.05 15.38
CA ARG A 209 11.06 1.45 15.84
C ARG A 209 10.11 1.58 17.02
N LEU A 210 8.94 0.95 16.95
CA LEU A 210 7.98 1.00 18.04
C LEU A 210 8.52 0.30 19.29
N HIS A 211 9.20 -0.84 19.12
CA HIS A 211 9.84 -1.56 20.21
C HIS A 211 10.97 -0.73 20.86
N TYR A 212 11.83 -0.13 20.05
CA TYR A 212 12.92 0.72 20.51
C TYR A 212 12.41 1.87 21.37
N TYR A 213 11.43 2.63 20.89
CA TYR A 213 10.86 3.76 21.63
C TYR A 213 9.97 3.35 22.81
N LEU A 214 9.50 2.10 22.86
CA LEU A 214 8.84 1.53 24.04
C LEU A 214 9.85 1.10 25.13
N THR A 215 11.14 0.95 24.78
CA THR A 215 12.18 0.43 25.66
C THR A 215 13.38 1.37 25.74
N LEU A 216 14.50 1.05 25.06
CA LEU A 216 15.78 1.75 25.18
C LEU A 216 15.73 3.21 24.74
N GLY A 217 14.97 3.51 23.69
CA GLY A 217 14.87 4.86 23.11
C GLY A 217 13.83 5.76 23.77
N ARG A 218 13.16 5.30 24.83
CA ARG A 218 11.95 5.94 25.36
C ARG A 218 12.15 7.40 25.79
N GLU A 219 13.35 7.75 26.26
CA GLU A 219 13.69 9.12 26.66
C GLU A 219 13.82 10.09 25.48
N PHE A 220 14.16 9.59 24.29
CA PHE A 220 14.33 10.40 23.08
C PHE A 220 13.02 10.62 22.31
N LEU A 221 11.98 9.83 22.61
CA LEU A 221 10.72 9.83 21.85
C LEU A 221 10.02 11.20 21.82
N THR A 222 9.91 11.87 22.97
CA THR A 222 9.23 13.17 23.05
C THR A 222 9.91 14.20 22.15
N ASN A 223 11.24 14.29 22.22
CA ASN A 223 12.01 15.21 21.39
C ASN A 223 11.88 14.87 19.89
N ARG A 224 11.89 13.58 19.54
CA ARG A 224 11.73 13.11 18.15
C ARG A 224 10.36 13.50 17.58
N ASP A 225 9.28 13.24 18.31
CA ASP A 225 7.92 13.59 17.88
C ASP A 225 7.70 15.11 17.86
N SER A 226 8.24 15.84 18.84
CA SER A 226 8.24 17.32 18.91
C SER A 226 8.91 17.93 17.69
N ARG A 227 10.16 17.53 17.38
CA ARG A 227 10.88 18.00 16.19
C ARG A 227 10.10 17.72 14.91
N ARG A 228 9.50 16.53 14.79
CA ARG A 228 8.72 16.17 13.61
C ARG A 228 7.45 17.01 13.48
N ALA A 229 6.72 17.22 14.58
CA ALA A 229 5.53 18.04 14.60
C ALA A 229 5.85 19.51 14.23
N LYS A 230 6.92 20.07 14.80
CA LYS A 230 7.41 21.42 14.50
C LYS A 230 7.83 21.55 13.03
N ALA A 231 8.65 20.63 12.52
CA ALA A 231 9.09 20.64 11.13
C ALA A 231 7.92 20.52 10.13
N GLN A 232 6.92 19.67 10.41
CA GLN A 232 5.73 19.57 9.56
C GLN A 232 4.89 20.85 9.60
N ALA A 233 4.72 21.44 10.79
CA ALA A 233 3.98 22.69 10.93
C ALA A 233 4.71 23.85 10.25
N GLU A 234 6.04 23.95 10.36
CA GLU A 234 6.84 24.96 9.67
C GLU A 234 6.73 24.83 8.15
N ALA A 235 6.89 23.61 7.61
CA ALA A 235 6.78 23.36 6.18
C ALA A 235 5.38 23.65 5.62
N GLY A 236 4.34 23.52 6.45
CA GLY A 236 2.94 23.78 6.10
C GLY A 236 2.42 25.15 6.53
N GLU A 237 3.29 26.10 6.92
CA GLU A 237 2.87 27.43 7.41
C GLU A 237 1.81 27.35 8.52
N LYS A 238 2.10 26.53 9.54
CA LYS A 238 1.26 26.11 10.67
C LYS A 238 0.12 25.15 10.34
N SER A 239 -0.10 24.84 9.06
CA SER A 239 -1.11 23.88 8.63
C SER A 239 -0.54 22.47 8.53
N ILE A 240 -1.31 21.46 8.96
CA ILE A 240 -0.91 20.06 8.82
C ILE A 240 -1.92 19.23 8.04
N TRP A 241 -1.42 18.30 7.25
CA TRP A 241 -2.24 17.23 6.70
C TRP A 241 -2.39 16.09 7.72
N LYS A 242 -3.57 15.95 8.33
CA LYS A 242 -3.82 15.03 9.47
C LYS A 242 -3.32 13.59 9.24
N PRO A 243 -3.59 12.93 8.09
CA PRO A 243 -3.10 11.57 7.86
C PRO A 243 -1.57 11.44 7.96
N ASP A 244 -0.83 12.40 7.39
CA ASP A 244 0.63 12.37 7.38
C ASP A 244 1.22 12.77 8.72
N PHE A 245 0.59 13.73 9.40
CA PHE A 245 0.93 14.09 10.78
C PHE A 245 0.77 12.88 11.69
N ASN A 246 -0.41 12.25 11.70
CA ASN A 246 -0.72 11.11 12.57
C ASN A 246 0.20 9.91 12.31
N LYS A 247 0.48 9.60 11.04
CA LYS A 247 1.42 8.52 10.65
C LYS A 247 2.85 8.81 11.09
N GLY A 248 3.19 10.09 11.23
CA GLY A 248 4.49 10.55 11.67
C GLY A 248 4.74 10.40 13.17
N GLN A 249 3.70 10.46 14.00
CA GLN A 249 3.82 10.43 15.47
C GLN A 249 3.81 9.00 16.04
N MET A 250 4.53 8.80 17.15
CA MET A 250 4.64 7.51 17.84
C MET A 250 4.29 7.58 19.34
N LEU A 251 4.31 8.76 19.94
CA LEU A 251 4.08 8.99 21.36
C LEU A 251 2.76 8.41 21.84
N SER A 252 1.66 8.62 21.11
CA SER A 252 0.34 8.06 21.44
C SER A 252 0.31 6.54 21.41
N SER A 253 1.03 5.92 20.47
CA SER A 253 1.14 4.46 20.37
C SER A 253 1.97 3.87 21.53
N VAL A 254 3.11 4.48 21.85
CA VAL A 254 3.98 4.03 22.94
C VAL A 254 3.26 4.17 24.30
N LEU A 255 2.68 5.34 24.59
CA LEU A 255 1.94 5.56 25.83
C LEU A 255 0.74 4.61 25.98
N LEU A 256 0.08 4.26 24.87
CA LEU A 256 -1.00 3.28 24.89
C LEU A 256 -0.49 1.89 25.27
N LEU A 257 0.63 1.45 24.69
CA LEU A 257 1.26 0.16 25.01
C LEU A 257 1.77 0.11 26.46
N GLU A 258 2.31 1.23 26.98
CA GLU A 258 2.69 1.38 28.40
C GLU A 258 1.48 1.25 29.32
N LYS A 259 0.36 1.91 29.01
CA LYS A 259 -0.88 1.82 29.78
C LYS A 259 -1.51 0.43 29.76
N LEU A 260 -1.31 -0.33 28.67
CA LEU A 260 -1.71 -1.74 28.60
C LEU A 260 -0.76 -2.65 29.39
N ASN A 261 0.37 -2.12 29.87
CA ASN A 261 1.40 -2.83 30.60
C ASN A 261 1.92 -4.05 29.82
N LEU A 262 2.12 -3.90 28.51
CA LEU A 262 2.42 -5.03 27.62
C LEU A 262 3.76 -5.72 27.97
N LEU A 263 4.76 -4.96 28.38
CA LEU A 263 6.11 -5.46 28.68
C LEU A 263 6.15 -6.41 29.88
N GLN A 264 5.17 -6.37 30.79
CA GLN A 264 5.11 -7.28 31.95
C GLN A 264 4.95 -8.75 31.54
N LEU A 265 4.54 -9.01 30.30
CA LEU A 265 4.36 -10.35 29.75
C LEU A 265 5.67 -10.96 29.21
N LEU A 266 6.77 -10.20 29.25
CA LEU A 266 8.05 -10.56 28.64
C LEU A 266 9.07 -11.09 29.65
N THR A 267 8.63 -11.48 30.86
CA THR A 267 9.51 -12.12 31.84
C THR A 267 9.99 -13.47 31.31
N SER A 268 11.30 -13.60 31.08
CA SER A 268 11.88 -14.87 30.62
C SER A 268 11.60 -16.00 31.62
N GLY A 269 11.17 -17.16 31.13
CA GLY A 269 10.86 -18.32 31.96
C GLY A 269 9.46 -18.35 32.57
N GLU A 270 8.71 -17.23 32.55
CA GLU A 270 7.37 -17.16 33.12
C GLU A 270 6.36 -17.91 32.23
N ARG A 271 5.55 -18.77 32.86
CA ARG A 271 4.48 -19.52 32.18
C ARG A 271 3.17 -18.76 32.34
N LEU A 272 2.71 -18.18 31.24
CA LEU A 272 1.47 -17.40 31.17
C LEU A 272 0.30 -18.26 30.71
N ARG A 273 -0.79 -18.21 31.44
CA ARG A 273 -2.09 -18.79 31.10
C ARG A 273 -3.09 -17.68 30.86
N GLY A 274 -4.14 -18.02 30.10
CA GLY A 274 -5.24 -17.11 29.87
C GLY A 274 -5.88 -16.61 31.17
N SER A 275 -5.96 -17.44 32.22
CA SER A 275 -6.58 -17.07 33.50
C SER A 275 -5.72 -16.18 34.40
N ASP A 276 -4.42 -16.04 34.12
CA ASP A 276 -3.52 -15.31 35.01
C ASP A 276 -3.94 -13.83 35.08
N GLU A 277 -3.76 -13.24 36.26
CA GLU A 277 -4.25 -11.88 36.58
C GLU A 277 -3.76 -10.84 35.57
N LYS A 278 -2.45 -10.81 35.28
CA LYS A 278 -1.83 -9.92 34.29
C LYS A 278 -2.46 -10.06 32.88
N MET A 279 -2.84 -11.27 32.47
CA MET A 279 -3.47 -11.53 31.18
C MET A 279 -4.92 -11.04 31.13
N GLN A 280 -5.66 -11.21 32.23
CA GLN A 280 -7.03 -10.69 32.35
C GLN A 280 -7.07 -9.16 32.48
N GLU A 281 -6.11 -8.55 33.18
CA GLU A 281 -5.95 -7.10 33.26
C GLU A 281 -5.67 -6.50 31.88
N LEU A 282 -4.71 -7.06 31.14
CA LEU A 282 -4.43 -6.65 29.76
C LEU A 282 -5.67 -6.79 28.88
N LYS A 283 -6.38 -7.92 28.96
CA LYS A 283 -7.62 -8.13 28.21
C LYS A 283 -8.66 -7.05 28.53
N ARG A 284 -8.91 -6.77 29.80
CA ARG A 284 -9.89 -5.77 30.24
C ARG A 284 -9.51 -4.38 29.74
N ALA A 285 -8.27 -3.96 29.98
CA ALA A 285 -7.76 -2.66 29.53
C ALA A 285 -7.82 -2.53 28.00
N ALA A 286 -7.51 -3.60 27.26
CA ALA A 286 -7.58 -3.60 25.81
C ALA A 286 -9.03 -3.52 25.28
N LEU A 287 -9.99 -4.18 25.93
CA LEU A 287 -11.41 -4.11 25.55
C LEU A 287 -12.00 -2.72 25.83
N GLU A 288 -11.65 -2.12 26.97
CA GLU A 288 -12.03 -0.74 27.34
C GLU A 288 -11.50 0.27 26.33
N ASN A 289 -10.26 0.08 25.84
CA ASN A 289 -9.57 1.03 24.95
C ASN A 289 -9.57 0.59 23.47
N ARG A 290 -10.43 -0.35 23.06
CA ARG A 290 -10.39 -0.99 21.72
C ARG A 290 -10.40 -0.03 20.53
N TYR A 291 -11.12 1.09 20.63
CA TYR A 291 -11.20 2.07 19.54
C TYR A 291 -9.92 2.89 19.43
N LEU A 292 -9.28 3.22 20.56
CA LEU A 292 -7.97 3.88 20.56
C LEU A 292 -6.89 2.93 20.07
N ILE A 293 -6.92 1.66 20.49
CA ILE A 293 -6.02 0.62 19.95
C ILE A 293 -6.18 0.47 18.45
N LYS A 294 -7.42 0.47 17.96
CA LYS A 294 -7.66 0.41 16.51
C LYS A 294 -7.19 1.67 15.78
N THR A 295 -7.24 2.83 16.42
CA THR A 295 -6.86 4.11 15.80
C THR A 295 -5.35 4.30 15.79
N CYS A 296 -4.67 4.06 16.91
CA CYS A 296 -3.23 4.30 17.05
C CYS A 296 -2.38 3.13 16.54
N LEU A 297 -2.80 1.89 16.78
CA LEU A 297 -2.00 0.68 16.47
C LEU A 297 -2.53 -0.11 15.26
N ASN A 298 -3.69 0.27 14.73
CA ASN A 298 -4.45 -0.46 13.71
C ASN A 298 -4.81 -1.92 14.11
N VAL A 299 -4.82 -2.22 15.41
CA VAL A 299 -5.14 -3.56 15.94
C VAL A 299 -6.63 -3.66 16.25
N THR A 300 -7.29 -4.68 15.71
CA THR A 300 -8.68 -4.99 16.07
C THR A 300 -8.73 -5.87 17.31
N VAL A 301 -9.33 -5.34 18.37
CA VAL A 301 -9.61 -6.05 19.63
C VAL A 301 -11.09 -6.40 19.71
N SER A 302 -11.41 -7.67 19.91
CA SER A 302 -12.78 -8.13 20.12
C SER A 302 -12.85 -9.32 21.09
N GLU A 303 -14.00 -9.52 21.72
CA GLU A 303 -14.24 -10.69 22.57
C GLU A 303 -14.35 -11.99 21.75
N GLN A 304 -14.60 -11.85 20.44
CA GLN A 304 -14.79 -12.95 19.49
C GLN A 304 -13.51 -13.29 18.72
N LEU A 305 -12.34 -12.79 19.17
CA LEU A 305 -11.05 -13.00 18.48
C LEU A 305 -10.67 -14.47 18.28
N THR A 306 -11.37 -15.41 18.92
CA THR A 306 -11.27 -16.85 18.64
C THR A 306 -12.65 -17.45 18.41
N PRO A 307 -12.80 -18.47 17.53
CA PRO A 307 -14.07 -19.16 17.34
C PRO A 307 -14.64 -19.73 18.66
N ILE A 308 -15.66 -19.04 19.17
CA ILE A 308 -16.86 -19.51 19.87
C ILE A 308 -16.75 -20.20 21.26
N ALA A 309 -15.61 -20.57 21.85
CA ALA A 309 -15.68 -21.34 23.14
C ALA A 309 -14.72 -21.04 24.31
N PHE A 310 -13.71 -20.16 24.20
CA PHE A 310 -12.71 -20.05 25.27
C PHE A 310 -12.27 -18.60 25.56
N PRO A 311 -12.91 -17.89 26.52
CA PRO A 311 -12.51 -16.53 26.92
C PRO A 311 -11.05 -16.42 27.41
N LEU A 312 -10.43 -17.54 27.81
CA LEU A 312 -9.01 -17.64 28.16
C LEU A 312 -8.07 -17.54 26.95
N ARG A 313 -8.51 -17.93 25.75
CA ARG A 313 -7.72 -17.74 24.52
C ARG A 313 -7.81 -16.32 23.99
N VAL A 314 -8.87 -15.59 24.33
CA VAL A 314 -9.06 -14.20 23.93
C VAL A 314 -7.95 -13.31 24.50
N ALA A 315 -7.60 -13.47 25.78
CA ALA A 315 -6.52 -12.69 26.40
C ALA A 315 -5.17 -12.93 25.69
N ALA A 316 -4.82 -14.20 25.44
CA ALA A 316 -3.61 -14.55 24.71
C ALA A 316 -3.62 -14.06 23.26
N GLY A 317 -4.76 -14.11 22.57
CA GLY A 317 -4.91 -13.58 21.22
C GLY A 317 -4.76 -12.05 21.15
N ILE A 318 -5.31 -11.32 22.12
CA ILE A 318 -5.12 -9.87 22.24
C ILE A 318 -3.65 -9.55 22.52
N ALA A 319 -3.04 -10.24 23.49
CA ALA A 319 -1.63 -10.07 23.82
C ALA A 319 -0.76 -10.30 22.58
N GLN A 320 -0.95 -11.41 21.86
CA GLN A 320 -0.16 -11.72 20.68
C GLN A 320 -0.31 -10.63 19.59
N LYS A 321 -1.54 -10.19 19.29
CA LYS A 321 -1.75 -9.11 18.29
C LYS A 321 -1.07 -7.80 18.65
N LEU A 322 -0.95 -7.49 19.94
CA LEU A 322 -0.25 -6.30 20.42
C LEU A 322 1.27 -6.50 20.38
N LEU A 323 1.76 -7.68 20.74
CA LEU A 323 3.19 -8.03 20.68
C LEU A 323 3.70 -8.08 19.23
N ASP A 324 2.87 -8.51 18.28
CA ASP A 324 3.20 -8.47 16.84
C ASP A 324 3.50 -7.03 16.36
N LYS A 325 3.01 -5.99 17.04
CA LYS A 325 3.33 -4.59 16.70
C LYS A 325 4.76 -4.19 17.03
N ILE A 326 5.45 -4.95 17.86
CA ILE A 326 6.82 -4.72 18.31
C ILE A 326 7.74 -5.92 18.00
N ASP A 327 7.31 -6.77 17.07
CA ASP A 327 8.01 -8.00 16.64
C ASP A 327 8.34 -8.97 17.78
N LEU A 328 7.43 -9.10 18.76
CA LEU A 328 7.57 -10.03 19.87
C LEU A 328 6.49 -11.11 19.84
N ARG A 329 6.78 -12.26 20.47
CA ARG A 329 5.87 -13.39 20.45
C ARG A 329 5.83 -14.18 21.76
N LEU A 330 4.62 -14.62 22.10
CA LEU A 330 4.37 -15.63 23.10
C LEU A 330 4.31 -17.00 22.43
N SER A 331 5.23 -17.88 22.83
CA SER A 331 5.32 -19.23 22.29
C SER A 331 4.46 -20.19 23.08
N TYR A 332 3.70 -21.03 22.38
CA TYR A 332 2.88 -22.06 23.02
C TYR A 332 3.77 -23.20 23.53
N VAL A 333 3.72 -23.50 24.82
CA VAL A 333 4.56 -24.51 25.47
C VAL A 333 3.78 -25.77 25.85
N GLY A 334 2.46 -25.67 25.98
CA GLY A 334 1.63 -26.84 26.27
C GLY A 334 0.28 -26.52 26.88
N ARG A 335 -0.32 -27.52 27.53
CA ARG A 335 -1.56 -27.37 28.30
C ARG A 335 -1.37 -27.84 29.73
N LEU A 336 -1.83 -27.04 30.69
CA LEU A 336 -1.82 -27.39 32.11
C LEU A 336 -3.25 -27.44 32.66
N GLY A 337 -3.46 -28.28 33.66
CA GLY A 337 -4.75 -28.43 34.35
C GLY A 337 -5.40 -29.81 34.19
N PRO A 338 -6.44 -30.09 34.99
CA PRO A 338 -7.15 -31.36 34.96
C PRO A 338 -7.96 -31.54 33.67
N ARG A 339 -8.29 -32.79 33.32
CA ARG A 339 -9.08 -33.12 32.12
C ARG A 339 -10.40 -32.34 32.14
N GLY A 340 -10.70 -31.62 31.06
CA GLY A 340 -11.88 -30.75 30.95
C GLY A 340 -11.68 -29.29 31.40
N LYS A 341 -10.61 -28.97 32.15
CA LYS A 341 -10.23 -27.59 32.55
C LYS A 341 -8.79 -27.26 32.17
N ARG A 342 -8.31 -27.81 31.05
CA ARG A 342 -6.94 -27.58 30.56
C ARG A 342 -6.84 -26.22 29.91
N GLU A 343 -5.83 -25.46 30.30
CA GLU A 343 -5.53 -24.15 29.76
C GLU A 343 -4.27 -24.18 28.91
N SER A 344 -4.24 -23.38 27.85
CA SER A 344 -3.03 -23.22 27.03
C SER A 344 -2.02 -22.36 27.79
N VAL A 345 -0.77 -22.79 27.76
CA VAL A 345 0.35 -22.15 28.46
C VAL A 345 1.30 -21.59 27.43
N TYR A 346 1.68 -20.34 27.65
CA TYR A 346 2.57 -19.59 26.79
C TYR A 346 3.79 -19.12 27.57
N GLN A 347 4.87 -18.86 26.85
CA GLN A 347 6.10 -18.34 27.42
C GLN A 347 6.72 -17.37 26.42
N PHE A 348 7.26 -16.27 26.94
CA PHE A 348 8.06 -15.37 26.13
C PHE A 348 9.39 -16.04 25.77
N MET A 349 9.74 -16.00 24.48
CA MET A 349 11.07 -16.33 24.01
C MET A 349 11.66 -15.07 23.40
N ALA A 350 12.79 -14.61 23.96
CA ALA A 350 13.50 -13.48 23.41
C ALA A 350 13.94 -13.83 21.97
N PRO A 351 13.68 -12.94 20.99
CA PRO A 351 14.12 -13.17 19.62
C PRO A 351 15.65 -13.13 19.55
N ASP A 352 16.22 -14.04 18.77
CA ASP A 352 17.65 -14.10 18.45
C ASP A 352 17.84 -13.75 16.97
N ASP A 353 17.59 -12.48 16.66
CA ASP A 353 17.45 -12.01 15.28
C ASP A 353 18.21 -10.72 14.99
N GLY A 354 19.12 -10.36 15.90
CA GLY A 354 19.98 -9.19 15.77
C GLY A 354 19.36 -7.86 16.18
N GLN A 355 18.08 -7.81 16.60
CA GLN A 355 17.41 -6.53 16.95
C GLN A 355 18.16 -5.72 18.02
N ASN A 356 18.81 -6.40 18.98
CA ASN A 356 19.56 -5.74 20.04
C ASN A 356 20.77 -4.97 19.49
N VAL A 357 21.43 -5.48 18.45
CA VAL A 357 22.55 -4.79 17.79
C VAL A 357 22.06 -3.51 17.13
N ILE A 358 20.92 -3.58 16.44
CA ILE A 358 20.28 -2.41 15.81
C ILE A 358 19.90 -1.36 16.86
N PHE A 359 19.30 -1.77 17.98
CA PHE A 359 18.95 -0.83 19.05
C PHE A 359 20.16 -0.14 19.66
N GLN A 360 21.28 -0.85 19.82
CA GLN A 360 22.53 -0.23 20.30
C GLN A 360 23.07 0.78 19.29
N LYS A 361 22.98 0.52 17.99
CA LYS A 361 23.36 1.47 16.94
C LYS A 361 22.52 2.76 17.02
N TRP A 362 21.20 2.60 17.06
CA TRP A 362 20.27 3.74 17.17
C TRP A 362 20.46 4.55 18.46
N LEU A 363 20.68 3.88 19.60
CA LEU A 363 20.96 4.54 20.88
C LEU A 363 22.23 5.37 20.82
N ASN A 364 23.31 4.79 20.29
CA ASN A 364 24.57 5.52 20.13
C ASN A 364 24.41 6.75 19.22
N ARG A 365 23.65 6.64 18.13
CA ARG A 365 23.33 7.78 17.27
C ARG A 365 22.60 8.89 18.03
N GLU A 366 21.57 8.55 18.81
CA GLU A 366 20.80 9.53 19.58
C GLU A 366 21.67 10.21 20.67
N LEU A 367 22.52 9.45 21.36
CA LEU A 367 23.47 9.99 22.34
C LEU A 367 24.50 10.94 21.70
N VAL A 368 25.00 10.61 20.51
CA VAL A 368 25.94 11.48 19.76
C VAL A 368 25.25 12.78 19.33
N SER A 369 24.00 12.72 18.84
CA SER A 369 23.23 13.92 18.49
C SER A 369 23.08 14.86 19.69
N VAL A 370 22.73 14.32 20.87
CA VAL A 370 22.55 15.12 22.10
C VAL A 370 23.86 15.75 22.58
N THR A 371 24.96 14.99 22.56
CA THR A 371 26.25 15.47 23.07
C THR A 371 26.92 16.49 22.16
N SER A 372 26.68 16.42 20.86
CA SER A 372 27.36 17.28 19.88
C SER A 372 26.68 18.64 19.68
N ASN A 373 25.46 18.85 20.20
CA ASN A 373 24.57 19.96 19.78
C ASN A 373 24.45 20.08 18.25
N ILE A 374 24.71 18.99 17.53
CA ILE A 374 24.55 18.90 16.09
C ILE A 374 23.16 18.32 15.90
N ASP A 375 22.28 19.07 15.25
CA ASP A 375 21.10 18.50 14.61
C ASP A 375 21.61 17.59 13.49
N LEU A 376 21.95 16.35 13.85
CA LEU A 376 22.13 15.31 12.86
C LEU A 376 20.79 15.20 12.15
N THR A 377 20.79 15.58 10.87
CA THR A 377 19.64 15.44 10.00
C THR A 377 19.21 13.98 10.14
N THR A 378 17.99 13.78 10.64
CA THR A 378 17.36 12.46 10.62
C THR A 378 17.52 11.95 9.19
N PRO A 379 17.96 10.69 8.99
CA PRO A 379 18.21 10.22 7.64
C PRO A 379 16.98 10.50 6.76
N ILE A 380 17.22 10.77 5.49
CA ILE A 380 16.21 10.96 4.42
C ILE A 380 15.16 9.80 4.41
N ALA A 381 15.42 8.71 5.14
CA ALA A 381 14.59 7.54 5.35
C ALA A 381 13.67 7.55 6.60
N ASP A 382 13.61 8.64 7.40
CA ASP A 382 12.69 8.75 8.55
C ASP A 382 11.22 8.96 8.14
N THR A 383 10.98 8.99 6.84
CA THR A 383 9.69 9.03 6.18
C THR A 383 9.07 7.63 6.18
N THR A 384 8.28 7.32 7.20
CA THR A 384 7.15 6.37 7.04
C THR A 384 6.05 7.01 6.16
N ALA A 385 6.22 8.25 5.71
CA ALA A 385 5.37 8.90 4.73
C ALA A 385 6.04 8.87 3.33
N PRO A 386 5.24 8.93 2.27
CA PRO A 386 5.71 9.30 0.94
C PRO A 386 6.64 10.50 0.90
N THR A 387 7.69 10.43 0.11
CA THR A 387 8.32 11.64 -0.43
C THR A 387 7.46 12.12 -1.61
N PHE A 388 6.44 12.95 -1.36
CA PHE A 388 5.90 13.81 -2.41
C PHE A 388 6.82 15.02 -2.56
N HIS A 389 7.88 14.90 -3.35
CA HIS A 389 8.57 16.06 -3.91
C HIS A 389 8.00 16.34 -5.30
N ASN A 390 6.86 17.04 -5.34
CA ASN A 390 6.50 17.81 -6.53
C ASN A 390 7.06 19.22 -6.35
N HIS A 391 8.26 19.45 -6.88
CA HIS A 391 8.68 20.81 -7.22
C HIS A 391 7.85 21.28 -8.42
N ASN A 392 6.68 21.85 -8.16
CA ASN A 392 6.06 22.81 -9.06
C ASN A 392 6.07 24.17 -8.38
N SER A 393 7.21 24.85 -8.48
CA SER A 393 7.23 26.31 -8.36
C SER A 393 6.41 26.88 -9.51
N VAL A 394 5.24 27.42 -9.23
CA VAL A 394 4.63 28.42 -10.12
C VAL A 394 4.43 29.67 -9.28
N SER A 395 5.45 30.51 -9.27
CA SER A 395 5.31 31.93 -8.99
C SER A 395 4.43 32.53 -10.09
N VAL A 396 3.15 32.81 -9.79
CA VAL A 396 2.32 33.66 -10.64
C VAL A 396 2.53 35.10 -10.19
N THR A 397 3.35 35.84 -10.94
CA THR A 397 3.27 37.29 -10.99
C THR A 397 2.96 37.71 -12.42
N ASN A 398 1.84 38.42 -12.54
CA ASN A 398 1.48 39.45 -13.51
C ASN A 398 1.04 39.05 -14.94
N ASN A 399 -0.22 39.40 -15.20
CA ASN A 399 -0.75 40.17 -16.34
C ASN A 399 -0.12 39.94 -17.72
N ILE A 400 -0.95 39.53 -18.68
CA ILE A 400 -1.17 40.21 -19.97
C ILE A 400 -2.50 39.71 -20.58
N ASP A 401 -3.39 40.67 -20.86
CA ASP A 401 -4.59 40.58 -21.70
C ASP A 401 -4.25 40.20 -23.14
N ILE A 402 -4.99 39.27 -23.77
CA ILE A 402 -5.38 39.34 -25.21
C ILE A 402 -6.73 38.61 -25.42
N GLN A 403 -7.72 39.31 -25.99
CA GLN A 403 -8.99 38.81 -26.55
C GLN A 403 -8.81 38.25 -27.97
N THR A 404 -9.57 37.22 -28.41
CA THR A 404 -10.50 37.26 -29.59
C THR A 404 -11.24 35.94 -29.94
N GLN A 405 -12.57 36.04 -30.01
CA GLN A 405 -13.60 35.65 -31.04
C GLN A 405 -13.85 34.23 -31.62
N ASP A 406 -15.16 33.93 -31.67
CA ASP A 406 -15.99 32.86 -32.28
C ASP A 406 -15.91 32.67 -33.81
N VAL A 407 -16.37 31.50 -34.34
CA VAL A 407 -17.45 31.33 -35.38
C VAL A 407 -17.91 29.85 -35.51
N ASP A 408 -19.24 29.63 -35.56
CA ASP A 408 -20.05 28.42 -35.83
C ASP A 408 -20.21 28.03 -37.34
N THR A 409 -20.56 26.77 -37.68
CA THR A 409 -21.70 26.44 -38.59
C THR A 409 -22.12 24.95 -38.67
N HIS A 410 -23.45 24.71 -38.81
CA HIS A 410 -24.24 23.46 -38.95
C HIS A 410 -24.50 22.99 -40.40
N ASN A 411 -24.92 21.72 -40.63
CA ASN A 411 -26.15 21.34 -41.41
C ASN A 411 -26.40 19.81 -41.64
N ILE A 412 -27.68 19.38 -41.57
CA ILE A 412 -28.31 18.08 -41.97
C ILE A 412 -29.60 18.41 -42.76
N PRO A 413 -30.09 17.55 -43.70
CA PRO A 413 -31.56 17.38 -43.81
C PRO A 413 -32.13 15.96 -44.06
N GLN A 414 -33.21 15.71 -43.30
CA GLN A 414 -34.43 14.87 -43.37
C GLN A 414 -34.92 14.20 -44.70
N THR A 415 -35.60 13.04 -44.62
CA THR A 415 -37.11 12.91 -44.65
C THR A 415 -37.69 11.47 -44.73
N LEU A 416 -38.87 11.30 -44.08
CA LEU A 416 -40.10 10.52 -44.40
C LEU A 416 -40.41 9.07 -43.89
N ASN A 417 -41.52 9.03 -43.12
CA ASN A 417 -42.64 8.06 -42.97
C ASN A 417 -42.63 6.83 -42.02
N GLU A 418 -43.03 7.15 -40.79
CA GLU A 418 -44.09 6.59 -39.92
C GLU A 418 -44.92 5.36 -40.33
N ALA A 419 -44.76 4.25 -39.60
CA ALA A 419 -45.77 3.72 -38.66
C ALA A 419 -45.27 2.49 -37.85
N VAL A 420 -44.56 2.72 -36.73
CA VAL A 420 -44.49 1.75 -35.60
C VAL A 420 -44.45 2.57 -34.29
N GLY A 421 -45.64 2.99 -33.85
CA GLY A 421 -45.87 4.03 -32.84
C GLY A 421 -45.51 3.72 -31.38
N GLY A 422 -44.97 2.55 -31.06
CA GLY A 422 -44.45 2.24 -29.71
C GLY A 422 -42.93 2.45 -29.56
N TRP A 423 -42.20 2.44 -30.67
CA TRP A 423 -40.73 2.50 -30.69
C TRP A 423 -40.18 3.90 -30.94
N LYS A 424 -40.99 4.86 -31.41
CA LYS A 424 -40.54 6.23 -31.64
C LYS A 424 -40.25 7.00 -30.35
N GLY A 425 -40.98 6.78 -29.25
CA GLY A 425 -40.73 7.46 -27.97
C GLY A 425 -39.43 7.01 -27.29
N LEU A 426 -39.15 5.70 -27.32
CA LEU A 426 -37.89 5.16 -26.80
C LEU A 426 -36.72 5.51 -27.72
N ARG A 427 -36.90 5.47 -29.04
CA ARG A 427 -35.88 5.86 -30.03
C ARG A 427 -35.63 7.37 -30.05
N LEU A 428 -36.59 8.23 -29.71
CA LEU A 428 -36.37 9.67 -29.56
C LEU A 428 -35.65 10.01 -28.25
N LYS A 429 -35.93 9.30 -27.15
CA LYS A 429 -35.17 9.41 -25.89
C LYS A 429 -33.78 8.78 -25.97
N LEU A 430 -33.65 7.66 -26.68
CA LEU A 430 -32.36 7.03 -27.00
C LEU A 430 -31.60 7.82 -28.05
N ARG A 431 -32.25 8.50 -29.00
CA ARG A 431 -31.59 9.37 -29.98
C ARG A 431 -31.24 10.73 -29.39
N GLN A 432 -32.08 11.35 -28.56
CA GLN A 432 -31.65 12.51 -27.75
C GLN A 432 -30.56 12.09 -26.76
N GLY A 433 -30.65 10.88 -26.19
CA GLY A 433 -29.58 10.29 -25.38
C GLY A 433 -28.30 9.97 -26.15
N LEU A 434 -28.38 9.48 -27.39
CA LEU A 434 -27.24 9.17 -28.27
C LEU A 434 -26.71 10.39 -29.02
N GLU A 435 -27.51 11.42 -29.29
CA GLU A 435 -27.10 12.68 -29.87
C GLU A 435 -26.49 13.58 -28.78
N SER A 436 -26.99 13.52 -27.53
CA SER A 436 -26.30 14.09 -26.36
C SER A 436 -25.05 13.30 -25.99
N ALA A 437 -25.07 11.96 -26.06
CA ALA A 437 -23.87 11.15 -25.84
C ALA A 437 -22.89 11.26 -27.01
N GLY A 438 -23.35 11.46 -28.25
CA GLY A 438 -22.56 11.59 -29.45
C GLY A 438 -22.00 13.00 -29.64
N SER A 439 -22.73 14.06 -29.27
CA SER A 439 -22.16 15.41 -29.15
C SER A 439 -21.18 15.43 -27.99
N PHE A 440 -21.50 14.79 -26.85
CA PHE A 440 -20.55 14.58 -25.77
C PHE A 440 -19.34 13.76 -26.20
N TYR A 441 -19.48 12.71 -27.03
CA TYR A 441 -18.36 11.88 -27.50
C TYR A 441 -17.53 12.58 -28.58
N THR A 442 -18.13 13.42 -29.41
CA THR A 442 -17.41 14.19 -30.45
C THR A 442 -16.77 15.44 -29.83
N GLU A 443 -17.38 16.02 -28.80
CA GLU A 443 -16.81 17.06 -27.93
C GLU A 443 -15.76 16.46 -26.98
N LEU A 444 -15.90 15.21 -26.55
CA LEU A 444 -14.89 14.45 -25.81
C LEU A 444 -13.74 14.11 -26.76
N ILE A 445 -13.96 13.60 -27.97
CA ILE A 445 -12.87 13.32 -28.92
C ILE A 445 -12.21 14.61 -29.42
N SER A 446 -12.94 15.73 -29.55
CA SER A 446 -12.32 17.02 -29.90
C SER A 446 -11.63 17.71 -28.72
N ARG A 447 -12.03 17.44 -27.46
CA ARG A 447 -11.36 17.93 -26.23
C ARG A 447 -10.32 16.97 -25.63
N VAL A 448 -10.36 15.70 -26.00
CA VAL A 448 -9.62 14.58 -25.38
C VAL A 448 -8.85 13.79 -26.45
N GLY A 449 -8.79 14.26 -27.71
CA GLY A 449 -7.92 13.71 -28.75
C GLY A 449 -6.43 13.67 -28.35
N GLU A 450 -6.04 14.43 -27.33
CA GLU A 450 -4.70 14.39 -26.73
C GLU A 450 -4.50 13.29 -25.67
N ALA A 451 -5.57 12.64 -25.19
CA ALA A 451 -5.53 11.69 -24.08
C ALA A 451 -5.71 10.20 -24.46
N VAL A 452 -5.60 9.84 -25.74
CA VAL A 452 -5.37 8.44 -26.14
C VAL A 452 -3.87 8.21 -26.16
N GLY A 453 -3.38 7.31 -25.31
CA GLY A 453 -1.94 7.04 -25.21
C GLY A 453 -1.60 5.57 -25.45
N ILE A 454 -0.41 5.33 -25.98
CA ILE A 454 0.10 4.00 -26.33
C ILE A 454 1.00 3.52 -25.17
N ALA A 455 0.71 2.35 -24.63
CA ALA A 455 1.55 1.72 -23.60
C ALA A 455 2.88 1.26 -24.22
N ASP A 456 4.00 1.73 -23.66
CA ASP A 456 5.35 1.56 -24.23
C ASP A 456 6.31 0.89 -23.24
N GLY A 457 5.84 -0.14 -22.55
CA GLY A 457 6.68 -0.87 -21.60
C GLY A 457 5.92 -1.87 -20.75
N GLU A 458 6.68 -2.70 -20.04
CA GLU A 458 6.13 -3.69 -19.13
C GLU A 458 5.56 -3.05 -17.85
N PRO A 459 4.43 -3.57 -17.32
CA PRO A 459 3.91 -3.15 -16.02
C PRO A 459 4.94 -3.32 -14.89
N ILE A 460 5.09 -2.31 -14.04
CA ILE A 460 5.97 -2.27 -12.88
C ILE A 460 5.17 -2.16 -11.58
N TRP A 461 5.55 -2.91 -10.54
CA TRP A 461 4.91 -2.81 -9.23
C TRP A 461 5.34 -1.51 -8.54
N ASN A 462 4.38 -0.62 -8.29
CA ASN A 462 4.60 0.59 -7.52
C ASN A 462 4.27 0.30 -6.04
N ALA A 463 5.27 -0.15 -5.29
CA ALA A 463 5.15 -0.46 -3.86
C ALA A 463 4.68 0.71 -3.01
N TYR A 464 4.88 1.94 -3.52
CA TYR A 464 4.48 3.17 -2.88
C TYR A 464 2.96 3.43 -2.95
N LEU A 465 2.32 3.05 -4.06
CA LEU A 465 0.86 3.08 -4.23
C LEU A 465 0.18 1.74 -3.96
N GLY A 466 0.94 0.67 -3.79
CA GLY A 466 0.42 -0.69 -3.64
C GLY A 466 -0.33 -1.20 -4.88
N GLN A 467 0.06 -0.77 -6.08
CA GLN A 467 -0.57 -1.16 -7.35
C GLN A 467 0.46 -1.27 -8.49
N TRP A 468 0.15 -2.03 -9.54
CA TRP A 468 0.95 -2.08 -10.76
C TRP A 468 0.77 -0.78 -11.57
N GLN A 469 1.77 -0.41 -12.36
CA GLN A 469 1.77 0.79 -13.19
C GLN A 469 2.39 0.49 -14.57
N VAL A 470 1.83 1.09 -15.62
CA VAL A 470 2.39 1.02 -16.97
C VAL A 470 2.60 2.44 -17.51
N TRP A 471 3.71 2.65 -18.20
CA TRP A 471 4.01 3.94 -18.84
C TRP A 471 3.27 4.04 -20.16
N VAL A 472 2.46 5.10 -20.30
CA VAL A 472 1.62 5.33 -21.47
C VAL A 472 2.01 6.68 -22.08
N ASN A 473 2.35 6.66 -23.37
CA ASN A 473 2.72 7.82 -24.16
C ASN A 473 1.46 8.45 -24.76
N PHE A 474 1.07 9.62 -24.23
CA PHE A 474 -0.01 10.44 -24.76
C PHE A 474 0.57 11.54 -25.67
N ALA A 475 -0.29 12.28 -26.39
CA ALA A 475 0.16 13.36 -27.26
C ALA A 475 0.84 14.51 -26.48
N ASP A 476 0.48 14.68 -25.21
CA ASP A 476 1.02 15.68 -24.27
C ASP A 476 2.21 15.17 -23.44
N GLY A 477 2.60 13.89 -23.61
CA GLY A 477 3.77 13.30 -22.98
C GLY A 477 3.52 11.96 -22.29
N CYS A 478 4.60 11.40 -21.75
CA CYS A 478 4.56 10.10 -21.08
C CYS A 478 4.13 10.22 -19.61
N ARG A 479 3.09 9.48 -19.21
CA ARG A 479 2.63 9.39 -17.81
C ARG A 479 2.39 7.95 -17.39
N SER A 480 2.60 7.71 -16.10
CA SER A 480 2.39 6.39 -15.50
C SER A 480 0.92 6.25 -15.13
N VAL A 481 0.29 5.19 -15.63
CA VAL A 481 -1.12 4.87 -15.37
C VAL A 481 -1.18 3.63 -14.50
N GLY A 482 -2.01 3.66 -13.45
CA GLY A 482 -2.28 2.49 -12.63
C GLY A 482 -2.87 1.39 -13.50
N CYS A 483 -2.25 0.21 -13.46
CA CYS A 483 -2.75 -0.99 -14.10
C CYS A 483 -2.85 -2.09 -13.05
N VAL A 484 -3.64 -3.11 -13.34
CA VAL A 484 -3.77 -4.27 -12.47
C VAL A 484 -3.04 -5.42 -13.16
N GLY A 485 -2.04 -6.04 -12.51
CA GLY A 485 -1.69 -7.44 -12.81
C GLY A 485 -0.22 -7.87 -12.74
N LYS A 486 -0.01 -9.19 -12.52
CA LYS A 486 0.85 -10.10 -13.32
C LYS A 486 0.82 -11.53 -12.72
N VAL A 487 0.75 -12.62 -13.48
CA VAL A 487 1.56 -12.94 -14.67
C VAL A 487 0.76 -13.11 -15.95
N VAL A 488 1.34 -12.49 -16.98
CA VAL A 488 1.19 -12.75 -18.41
C VAL A 488 1.87 -14.08 -18.74
N VAL A 489 1.12 -15.01 -19.30
CA VAL A 489 1.51 -15.51 -20.63
C VAL A 489 0.64 -14.77 -21.62
#